data_AF-A0A3C2CM76-F1
#
_entry.id   AF-A0A3C2CM76-F1
#
_cell.length_a   1.000
_cell.length_b   1.000
_cell.length_c   1.000
_cell.angle_alpha   90.00
_cell.angle_beta   90.00
_cell.angle_gamma   90.00
#
_symmetry.space_group_name_H-M   'P 1'
#
loop_
_entity.id
_entity.type
_entity.pdbx_description
1 polymer ?
#
loop_
_entity_poly.entity_id
_entity_poly.type
_entity_poly.pdbx_seq_one_letter_code
_entity_poly.pdbx_strand_id
1 'polypeptide(L)' 'RLELDRFVSETIALDEVEEAFHKMERGEVLRSVVVL' A
#
# COMPACT_ATOMS: atom_id res chain seq x y z
N ARG A 1 10.54 -1.94 19.36
CA ARG A 1 9.35 -1.76 18.50
C ARG A 1 9.83 -1.03 17.26
N LEU A 2 9.64 -1.61 16.06
CA LEU A 2 10.03 -0.97 14.80
C LEU A 2 8.92 -0.01 14.36
N GLU A 3 9.28 1.15 13.82
CA GLU A 3 8.35 2.16 13.31
C GLU A 3 7.95 1.83 11.87
N LEU A 4 7.12 0.79 11.70
CA LEU A 4 6.74 0.31 10.37
C LEU A 4 5.79 1.27 9.64
N ASP A 5 5.06 2.09 10.39
CA ASP A 5 4.09 3.04 9.85
C ASP A 5 4.77 4.10 8.96
N ARG A 6 6.04 4.44 9.23
CA ARG A 6 6.81 5.39 8.41
C ARG A 6 7.04 4.94 6.97
N PHE A 7 6.85 3.65 6.70
CA PHE A 7 7.04 3.08 5.37
C PHE A 7 5.74 3.00 4.58
N VAL A 8 4.58 3.25 5.21
CA VAL A 8 3.29 3.26 4.53
C VAL A 8 3.24 4.47 3.61
N SER A 9 3.21 4.21 2.30
CA SER A 9 3.11 5.25 1.26
C SER A 9 1.68 5.41 0.74
N GLU A 10 0.81 4.43 0.99
CA GLU A 10 -0.57 4.41 0.53
C GLU A 10 -1.44 3.60 1.50
N THR A 11 -2.70 4.01 1.66
CA THR A 11 -3.74 3.28 2.38
C THR A 11 -4.90 3.06 1.43
N ILE A 12 -5.37 1.83 1.32
CA ILE A 12 -6.41 1.42 0.36
C ILE A 12 -7.55 0.70 1.06
N ALA A 13 -8.73 0.77 0.45
CA ALA A 13 -9.84 -0.11 0.78
C ALA A 13 -9.64 -1.51 0.18
N LEU A 14 -10.40 -2.50 0.67
CA LEU A 14 -10.28 -3.89 0.23
C LEU A 14 -10.62 -4.10 -1.25
N ASP A 15 -11.50 -3.26 -1.81
CA ASP A 15 -11.93 -3.29 -3.21
C ASP A 15 -10.92 -2.63 -4.18
N GLU A 16 -9.94 -1.88 -3.65
CA GLU A 16 -8.90 -1.19 -4.44
C GLU A 16 -7.61 -2.01 -4.63
N VAL A 17 -7.59 -3.26 -4.14
CA VAL A 17 -6.39 -4.11 -4.09
C VAL A 17 -5.78 -4.35 -5.48
N GLU A 18 -6.60 -4.55 -6.53
CA GLU A 18 -6.10 -4.79 -7.88
C GLU A 18 -5.33 -3.59 -8.44
N GLU A 19 -5.86 -2.38 -8.24
CA GLU A 19 -5.20 -1.15 -8.68
C GLU A 19 -3.86 -0.95 -7.94
N ALA A 20 -3.83 -1.24 -6.64
CA ALA A 20 -2.63 -1.15 -5.85
C ALA A 20 -1.54 -2.12 -6.33
N PHE A 21 -1.90 -3.34 -6.76
CA PHE A 21 -0.94 -4.25 -7.38
C PHE A 21 -0.30 -3.66 -8.64
N HIS A 22 -1.09 -3.07 -9.53
CA HIS A 22 -0.54 -2.42 -10.71
C HIS A 22 0.39 -1.24 -10.38
N LYS A 23 0.10 -0.47 -9.33
CA LYS A 23 1.01 0.60 -8.83
C LYS A 23 2.32 0.02 -8.27
N MET A 24 2.24 -1.11 -7.55
CA MET A 24 3.42 -1.80 -7.02
C MET A 24 4.31 -2.34 -8.14
N GLU A 25 3.73 -2.93 -9.19
CA GLU A 25 4.49 -3.42 -10.36
C GLU A 25 5.26 -2.31 -11.07
N ARG A 26 4.69 -1.09 -11.10
CA ARG A 26 5.34 0.10 -11.67
C ARG A 26 6.32 0.77 -10.71
N GLY A 27 6.41 0.33 -9.45
CA GLY A 27 7.28 0.92 -8.43
C GLY A 27 6.80 2.30 -7.93
N GLU A 28 5.53 2.62 -8.11
CA GLU A 28 4.93 3.91 -7.69
C GLU A 28 4.64 3.94 -6.18
N VAL A 29 4.56 2.78 -5.55
CA VAL A 29 4.20 2.59 -4.14
C VAL A 29 5.30 1.77 -3.46
N LEU A 30 5.74 2.24 -2.28
CA LEU A 30 6.71 1.53 -1.45
C LEU A 30 6.03 0.48 -0.56
N ARG A 31 4.90 0.84 0.05
CA ARG A 31 4.09 -0.05 0.89
C ARG A 31 2.64 0.46 0.92
N SER A 32 1.72 -0.39 0.48
CA SER A 32 0.28 -0.16 0.62
C SER A 32 -0.24 -1.00 1.79
N VAL A 33 -1.21 -0.47 2.55
CA VAL A 33 -1.91 -1.20 3.62
C VAL A 33 -3.41 -1.16 3.39
N VAL A 34 -4.07 -2.29 3.61
CA VAL A 34 -5.52 -2.43 3.47
C VAL A 34 -6.18 -2.12 4.80
N VAL A 35 -7.21 -1.27 4.78
CA VAL A 35 -8.04 -0.93 5.93
C VAL A 35 -9.50 -1.31 5.63
N LEU A 36 -10.22 -1.78 6.66
CA LEU A 36 -11.63 -2.19 6.61
C LEU A 36 -12.57 -1.04 6.95
#